data_AF-A0A4Y9MQR1-F1
#
_entry.id   AF-A0A4Y9MQR1-F1
#
_cell.length_a   1.000
_cell.length_b   1.000
_cell.length_c   1.000
_cell.angle_alpha   90.00
_cell.angle_beta   90.00
_cell.angle_gamma   90.00
#
_symmetry.space_group_name_H-M   'P 1'
#
loop_
_entity.id
_entity.type
_entity.pdbx_description
1 polymer ?
#
loop_
_entity_poly.entity_id
_entity_poly.type
_entity_poly.pdbx_seq_one_letter_code
_entity_poly.pdbx_strand_id
1 'polypeptide(L)'
;MGDQLQVEQEALNARAGVLEGKQWPPAPENVMPPDGLPFAPAVAENINTNARALAEYNEYARAEAQRFAGVLREAATAYGTVDSEYRVAIENPERRAAMDAISLSPGASLPPVPGAVPLPKSLDPGGYSDVMATQAQFEANQGAATALRAAIQYNTMADELVADLPDSPVGNWEGDAAYAAAERFTKYRQWVTELSQAWRELAAAAAKVAEAHQEAYRAHTAIAANYKGLEDRLKAEMSRGWFGDPDVVNAIQKQMAELQQHSEQIREDYAGKATFSTAQPP
;
A
#
# COMPACT_ATOMS: atom_id res chain seq x y z
N MET A 1 -32.45 9.91 39.88
CA MET A 1 -31.18 9.38 39.35
C MET A 1 -30.77 10.35 38.27
N GLY A 2 -29.90 11.30 38.63
CA GLY A 2 -29.43 12.33 37.70
C GLY A 2 -28.25 11.75 36.94
N ASP A 3 -28.37 11.62 35.62
CA ASP A 3 -27.22 11.38 34.76
C ASP A 3 -26.27 12.57 34.93
N GLN A 4 -25.12 12.22 35.49
CA GLN A 4 -24.09 13.15 35.91
C GLN A 4 -23.34 13.56 34.65
N LEU A 5 -23.66 14.74 34.10
CA LEU A 5 -22.92 15.34 32.98
C LEU A 5 -21.58 15.88 33.50
N GLN A 6 -20.74 14.96 33.98
CA GLN A 6 -19.32 15.17 34.16
C GLN A 6 -18.73 14.96 32.78
N VAL A 7 -18.64 16.02 31.98
CA VAL A 7 -17.74 16.00 30.83
C VAL A 7 -16.38 15.72 31.42
N GLU A 8 -15.89 14.49 31.27
CA GLU A 8 -14.59 14.10 31.77
C GLU A 8 -13.55 14.83 30.91
N GLN A 9 -13.18 16.02 31.36
CA GLN A 9 -12.07 16.80 30.82
C GLN A 9 -10.82 15.91 30.66
N GLU A 10 -10.63 14.98 31.60
CA GLU A 10 -9.62 13.93 31.55
C GLU A 10 -9.80 12.98 30.36
N ALA A 11 -11.02 12.53 30.05
CA ALA A 11 -11.28 11.64 28.92
C ALA A 11 -11.06 12.34 27.57
N LEU A 12 -11.46 13.61 27.44
CA LEU A 12 -11.17 14.44 26.25
C LEU A 12 -9.65 14.60 26.04
N ASN A 13 -8.93 14.93 27.11
CA ASN A 13 -7.46 15.07 27.08
C ASN A 13 -6.75 13.73 26.82
N ALA A 14 -7.22 12.65 27.43
CA ALA A 14 -6.69 11.31 27.21
C ALA A 14 -6.88 10.89 25.76
N ARG A 15 -8.06 11.12 25.17
CA ARG A 15 -8.29 10.82 23.76
C ARG A 15 -7.40 11.66 22.84
N ALA A 16 -7.27 12.96 23.10
CA ALA A 16 -6.36 13.82 22.34
C ALA A 16 -4.92 13.27 22.40
N GLY A 17 -4.48 12.81 23.58
CA GLY A 17 -3.21 12.15 23.77
C GLY A 17 -3.04 10.85 22.95
N VAL A 18 -4.08 10.02 22.85
CA VAL A 18 -4.05 8.80 22.00
C VAL A 18 -3.87 9.16 20.53
N LEU A 19 -4.61 10.15 20.02
CA LEU A 19 -4.54 10.54 18.61
C LEU A 19 -3.19 11.18 18.25
N GLU A 20 -2.63 11.99 19.13
CA GLU A 20 -1.31 12.60 18.93
C GLU A 20 -0.15 11.62 19.11
N GLY A 21 -0.32 10.66 20.03
CA GLY A 21 0.65 9.61 20.30
C GLY A 21 0.61 8.44 19.32
N LYS A 22 -0.35 8.42 18.39
CA LYS A 22 -0.47 7.37 17.39
C LYS A 22 0.83 7.27 16.59
N GLN A 23 1.38 6.06 16.54
CA GLN A 23 2.48 5.76 15.64
C GLN A 23 1.93 5.65 14.22
N TRP A 24 2.51 6.45 13.32
CA TRP A 24 2.14 6.46 11.91
C TRP A 24 3.13 5.59 11.13
N PRO A 25 2.66 4.87 10.10
CA PRO A 25 3.54 4.08 9.25
C PRO A 25 4.70 4.92 8.69
N PRO A 26 5.91 4.36 8.59
CA PRO A 26 7.03 5.04 7.97
C PRO A 26 6.80 5.24 6.47
N ALA A 27 7.69 6.00 5.81
CA ALA A 27 7.68 6.07 4.36
C ALA A 27 7.97 4.66 3.74
N PRO A 28 7.28 4.29 2.65
CA PRO A 28 7.49 3.00 2.00
C PRO A 28 8.90 2.91 1.40
N GLU A 29 9.50 1.73 1.48
CA GLU A 29 10.76 1.47 0.77
C GLU A 29 10.50 1.32 -0.73
N ASN A 30 11.49 1.72 -1.54
CA ASN A 30 11.39 1.54 -2.99
C ASN A 30 11.60 0.07 -3.35
N VAL A 31 10.64 -0.48 -4.09
CA VAL A 31 10.78 -1.73 -4.83
C VAL A 31 11.77 -1.51 -5.98
N MET A 32 12.67 -2.47 -6.16
CA MET A 32 13.62 -2.50 -7.27
C MET A 32 13.08 -3.38 -8.40
N PRO A 33 13.52 -3.18 -9.65
CA PRO A 33 13.21 -4.09 -10.75
C PRO A 33 13.55 -5.53 -10.35
N PRO A 34 12.62 -6.48 -10.48
CA PRO A 34 12.83 -7.85 -10.03
C PRO A 34 13.99 -8.55 -10.75
N ASP A 35 14.17 -8.19 -12.02
CA ASP A 35 15.11 -8.77 -12.97
C ASP A 35 15.58 -7.72 -14.02
N GLY A 36 16.24 -8.15 -15.10
CA GLY A 36 16.73 -7.35 -16.20
C GLY A 36 15.84 -7.32 -17.46
N LEU A 37 14.61 -7.84 -17.43
CA LEU A 37 13.69 -7.78 -18.56
C LEU A 37 13.23 -6.33 -18.84
N PRO A 38 12.87 -5.99 -20.09
CA PRO A 38 12.54 -4.61 -20.47
C PRO A 38 11.40 -3.96 -19.66
N PHE A 39 10.41 -4.72 -19.21
CA PHE A 39 9.30 -4.21 -18.41
C PHE A 39 9.55 -4.18 -16.90
N ALA A 40 10.60 -4.84 -16.40
CA ALA A 40 10.87 -4.92 -14.96
C ALA A 40 11.00 -3.53 -14.28
N PRO A 41 11.59 -2.50 -14.91
CA PRO A 41 11.56 -1.14 -14.37
C PRO A 41 10.16 -0.55 -14.22
N ALA A 42 9.26 -0.80 -15.19
CA ALA A 42 7.89 -0.30 -15.14
C ALA A 42 7.09 -0.99 -14.03
N VAL A 43 7.33 -2.29 -13.78
CA VAL A 43 6.74 -3.03 -12.65
C VAL A 43 7.07 -2.35 -11.32
N ALA A 44 8.36 -2.10 -11.07
CA ALA A 44 8.81 -1.45 -9.85
C ALA A 44 8.27 -0.01 -9.73
N GLU A 45 8.27 0.75 -10.83
CA GLU A 45 7.76 2.12 -10.86
C GLU A 45 6.25 2.18 -10.56
N ASN A 46 5.46 1.23 -11.08
CA ASN A 46 4.03 1.14 -10.81
C ASN A 46 3.76 0.93 -9.31
N ILE A 47 4.48 0.01 -8.65
CA ILE A 47 4.33 -0.22 -7.20
C ILE A 47 4.75 1.02 -6.42
N ASN A 48 5.94 1.58 -6.72
CA ASN A 48 6.48 2.73 -6.00
C ASN A 48 5.61 3.99 -6.17
N THR A 49 5.00 4.18 -7.34
CA THR A 49 4.11 5.31 -7.59
C THR A 49 2.82 5.19 -6.78
N ASN A 50 2.23 4.00 -6.72
CA ASN A 50 1.07 3.75 -5.88
C ASN A 50 1.41 3.95 -4.39
N ALA A 51 2.52 3.36 -3.92
CA ALA A 51 2.98 3.46 -2.53
C ALA A 51 3.20 4.92 -2.10
N ARG A 52 3.84 5.74 -2.95
CA ARG A 52 4.04 7.17 -2.66
C ARG A 52 2.73 7.93 -2.55
N ALA A 53 1.78 7.65 -3.44
CA ALA A 53 0.48 8.29 -3.37
C ALA A 53 -0.26 7.91 -2.08
N LEU A 54 -0.28 6.62 -1.70
CA LEU A 54 -0.87 6.19 -0.43
C LEU A 54 -0.17 6.82 0.79
N ALA A 55 1.15 7.05 0.72
CA ALA A 55 1.88 7.75 1.77
C ALA A 55 1.45 9.22 1.93
N GLU A 56 1.08 9.92 0.84
CA GLU A 56 0.49 11.26 0.94
C GLU A 56 -0.86 11.25 1.67
N TYR A 57 -1.67 10.21 1.46
CA TYR A 57 -2.92 10.01 2.21
C TYR A 57 -2.69 9.69 3.69
N ASN A 58 -1.60 8.97 4.03
CA ASN A 58 -1.21 8.77 5.44
C ASN A 58 -0.91 10.13 6.12
N GLU A 59 -0.20 11.03 5.43
CA GLU A 59 0.10 12.36 5.97
C GLU A 59 -1.16 13.23 6.12
N TYR A 60 -2.11 13.13 5.19
CA TYR A 60 -3.42 13.78 5.33
C TYR A 60 -4.18 13.26 6.57
N ALA A 61 -4.27 11.94 6.73
CA ALA A 61 -4.93 11.32 7.88
C ALA A 61 -4.24 11.70 9.20
N ARG A 62 -2.91 11.80 9.20
CA ARG A 62 -2.12 12.28 10.35
C ARG A 62 -2.46 13.72 10.72
N ALA A 63 -2.54 14.61 9.72
CA ALA A 63 -2.93 16.00 9.96
C ALA A 63 -4.36 16.10 10.51
N GLU A 64 -5.29 15.28 10.02
CA GLU A 64 -6.67 15.24 10.54
C GLU A 64 -6.74 14.71 11.98
N ALA A 65 -5.94 13.70 12.33
CA ALA A 65 -5.84 13.21 13.71
C ALA A 65 -5.35 14.31 14.67
N GLN A 66 -4.31 15.06 14.26
CA GLN A 66 -3.78 16.19 15.04
C GLN A 66 -4.81 17.32 15.15
N ARG A 67 -5.52 17.64 14.07
CA ARG A 67 -6.60 18.64 14.08
C ARG A 67 -7.70 18.23 15.04
N PHE A 68 -8.11 16.96 15.02
CA PHE A 68 -9.14 16.45 15.92
C PHE A 68 -8.69 16.48 17.39
N ALA A 69 -7.46 16.08 17.68
CA ALA A 69 -6.88 16.19 19.02
C ALA A 69 -6.87 17.62 19.55
N GLY A 70 -6.55 18.61 18.71
CA GLY A 70 -6.63 20.03 19.05
C GLY A 70 -8.04 20.47 19.45
N VAL A 71 -9.06 20.05 18.69
CA VAL A 71 -10.47 20.34 19.00
C VAL A 71 -10.90 19.69 20.31
N LEU A 72 -10.47 18.46 20.59
CA LEU A 72 -10.77 17.78 21.86
C LEU A 72 -10.17 18.52 23.06
N ARG A 73 -8.95 19.06 22.92
CA ARG A 73 -8.31 19.88 23.97
C ARG A 73 -9.04 21.21 24.18
N GLU A 74 -9.42 21.88 23.10
CA GLU A 74 -10.21 23.11 23.19
C GLU A 74 -11.54 22.86 23.90
N ALA A 75 -12.21 21.76 23.59
CA ALA A 75 -13.42 21.32 24.28
C ALA A 75 -13.14 21.09 25.77
N ALA A 76 -12.10 20.32 26.11
CA ALA A 76 -11.71 20.05 27.48
C ALA A 76 -11.47 21.35 28.28
N THR A 77 -10.79 22.33 27.68
CA THR A 77 -10.56 23.64 28.31
C THR A 77 -11.86 24.41 28.48
N ALA A 78 -12.70 24.51 27.44
CA ALA A 78 -13.95 25.27 27.50
C ALA A 78 -14.91 24.71 28.56
N TYR A 79 -15.11 23.39 28.60
CA TYR A 79 -15.92 22.75 29.62
C TYR A 79 -15.34 22.94 31.03
N GLY A 80 -14.02 22.85 31.18
CA GLY A 80 -13.33 23.09 32.45
C GLY A 80 -13.50 24.53 32.95
N THR A 81 -13.47 25.52 32.06
CA THR A 81 -13.73 26.93 32.41
C THR A 81 -15.15 27.11 32.95
N VAL A 82 -16.17 26.63 32.22
CA VAL A 82 -17.57 26.71 32.66
C VAL A 82 -17.77 26.00 34.00
N ASP A 83 -17.20 24.81 34.19
CA ASP A 83 -17.33 24.09 35.45
C ASP A 83 -16.69 24.85 36.63
N SER A 84 -15.55 25.50 36.40
CA SER A 84 -14.86 26.31 37.41
C SER A 84 -15.61 27.59 37.80
N GLU A 85 -16.33 28.20 36.85
CA GLU A 85 -17.09 29.44 37.07
C GLU A 85 -18.37 29.18 37.87
N TYR A 86 -19.02 28.04 37.65
CA TYR A 86 -20.33 27.71 38.24
C TYR A 86 -20.25 26.75 39.45
N ARG A 87 -19.08 26.64 40.11
CA ARG A 87 -18.68 25.73 41.24
C ARG A 87 -19.68 25.45 42.38
N VAL A 88 -20.82 26.14 42.47
CA VAL A 88 -21.69 26.14 43.66
C VAL A 88 -23.10 25.55 43.44
N ALA A 89 -23.54 25.25 42.21
CA ALA A 89 -24.80 24.53 42.01
C ALA A 89 -24.80 23.68 40.73
N ILE A 90 -24.75 22.36 40.91
CA ILE A 90 -24.78 21.35 39.83
C ILE A 90 -26.05 21.46 38.98
N GLU A 91 -27.17 21.88 39.59
CA GLU A 91 -28.45 22.09 38.92
C GLU A 91 -28.68 23.55 38.47
N ASN A 92 -27.63 24.38 38.37
CA ASN A 92 -27.78 25.76 37.91
C ASN A 92 -28.18 25.80 36.42
N PRO A 93 -29.38 26.33 36.07
CA PRO A 93 -29.80 26.48 34.67
C PRO A 93 -28.83 27.33 33.84
N GLU A 94 -28.15 28.31 34.45
CA GLU A 94 -27.16 29.15 33.79
C GLU A 94 -25.90 28.37 33.41
N ARG A 95 -25.49 27.38 34.23
CA ARG A 95 -24.38 26.47 33.90
C ARG A 95 -24.73 25.65 32.67
N ARG A 96 -25.96 25.12 32.61
CA ARG A 96 -26.42 24.33 31.45
C ARG A 96 -26.44 25.18 30.18
N ALA A 97 -27.01 26.38 30.25
CA ALA A 97 -27.01 27.32 29.13
C ALA A 97 -25.59 27.71 28.69
N ALA A 98 -24.65 27.91 29.64
CA ALA A 98 -23.25 28.21 29.32
C ALA A 98 -22.53 27.03 28.65
N MET A 99 -22.83 25.78 29.05
CA MET A 99 -22.30 24.58 28.40
C MET A 99 -22.85 24.40 26.98
N ASP A 100 -24.16 24.62 26.79
CA ASP A 100 -24.80 24.54 25.47
C ASP A 100 -24.31 25.65 24.52
N ALA A 101 -23.83 26.77 25.07
CA ALA A 101 -23.26 27.88 24.30
C ALA A 101 -21.79 27.70 23.90
N ILE A 102 -21.12 26.61 24.31
CA ILE A 102 -19.72 26.35 23.93
C ILE A 102 -19.65 26.10 22.43
N SER A 103 -18.97 27.00 21.73
CA SER A 103 -18.63 26.86 20.32
C SER A 103 -17.14 26.56 20.19
N LEU A 104 -16.82 25.45 19.53
CA LEU A 104 -15.43 25.05 19.26
C LEU A 104 -14.96 25.60 17.93
N SER A 105 -13.69 25.98 17.86
CA SER A 105 -13.04 26.30 16.60
C SER A 105 -12.93 25.05 15.72
N PRO A 106 -12.92 25.18 14.38
CA PRO A 106 -12.76 24.03 13.49
C PRO A 106 -11.36 23.36 13.57
N GLY A 107 -10.43 23.92 14.35
CA GLY A 107 -9.03 23.51 14.44
C GLY A 107 -8.15 24.10 13.34
N ALA A 108 -6.88 23.69 13.31
CA ALA A 108 -5.92 24.09 12.28
C ALA A 108 -6.38 23.72 10.86
N SER A 109 -5.96 24.46 9.83
CA SER A 109 -6.28 24.10 8.44
C SER A 109 -5.62 22.77 8.06
N LEU A 110 -6.38 21.89 7.40
CA LEU A 110 -5.82 20.67 6.83
C LEU A 110 -4.98 20.97 5.58
N PRO A 111 -3.98 20.11 5.29
CA PRO A 111 -3.40 20.10 3.96
C PRO A 111 -4.48 19.80 2.90
N PRO A 112 -4.25 20.16 1.63
CA PRO A 112 -5.10 19.71 0.53
C PRO A 112 -5.23 18.18 0.56
N VAL A 113 -6.41 17.67 0.24
CA VAL A 113 -6.59 16.24 0.00
C VAL A 113 -5.64 15.83 -1.13
N PRO A 114 -4.86 14.75 -1.00
CA PRO A 114 -3.96 14.32 -2.06
C PRO A 114 -4.71 13.99 -3.36
N GLY A 115 -3.98 14.04 -4.47
CA GLY A 115 -4.54 13.77 -5.79
C GLY A 115 -4.86 12.30 -6.01
N ALA A 116 -5.66 12.02 -7.05
CA ALA A 116 -5.94 10.66 -7.47
C ALA A 116 -4.65 9.89 -7.79
N VAL A 117 -4.62 8.61 -7.41
CA VAL A 117 -3.45 7.76 -7.67
C VAL A 117 -3.35 7.48 -9.18
N PRO A 118 -2.19 7.69 -9.81
CA PRO A 118 -2.01 7.41 -11.22
C PRO A 118 -2.33 5.95 -11.58
N LEU A 119 -2.86 5.74 -12.78
CA LEU A 119 -3.01 4.40 -13.34
C LEU A 119 -1.64 3.77 -13.60
N PRO A 120 -1.50 2.44 -13.47
CA PRO A 120 -0.24 1.76 -13.69
C PRO A 120 0.09 1.82 -15.19
N LYS A 121 1.37 1.98 -15.50
CA LYS A 121 1.86 1.88 -16.88
C LYS A 121 1.67 0.45 -17.37
N SER A 122 1.27 0.30 -18.63
CA SER A 122 1.22 -1.01 -19.28
C SER A 122 2.60 -1.65 -19.31
N LEU A 123 2.66 -2.96 -19.11
CA LEU A 123 3.88 -3.74 -19.17
C LEU A 123 4.03 -4.32 -20.58
N ASP A 124 5.07 -3.90 -21.29
CA ASP A 124 5.41 -4.43 -22.61
C ASP A 124 6.41 -5.59 -22.44
N PRO A 125 6.05 -6.85 -22.77
CA PRO A 125 6.97 -7.99 -22.69
C PRO A 125 8.25 -7.80 -23.52
N GLY A 126 8.24 -6.82 -24.43
CA GLY A 126 9.34 -6.45 -25.29
C GLY A 126 9.33 -7.24 -26.59
N GLY A 127 10.28 -6.91 -27.46
CA GLY A 127 10.46 -7.61 -28.72
C GLY A 127 11.11 -8.99 -28.57
N TYR A 128 11.49 -9.56 -29.71
CA TYR A 128 12.30 -10.77 -29.79
C TYR A 128 13.57 -10.66 -28.92
N SER A 129 13.80 -11.70 -28.12
CA SER A 129 15.02 -11.90 -27.33
C SER A 129 15.32 -13.39 -27.35
N ASP A 130 16.56 -13.78 -27.61
CA ASP A 130 16.90 -15.21 -27.65
C ASP A 130 16.78 -15.84 -26.25
N VAL A 131 16.62 -17.17 -26.21
CA VAL A 131 16.45 -17.92 -24.95
C VAL A 131 17.58 -17.63 -23.95
N MET A 132 18.84 -17.62 -24.39
CA MET A 132 19.97 -17.45 -23.47
C MET A 132 20.10 -16.01 -22.97
N ALA A 133 19.83 -15.02 -23.83
CA ALA A 133 19.75 -13.62 -23.42
C ALA A 133 18.60 -13.37 -22.45
N THR A 134 17.43 -13.99 -22.68
CA THR A 134 16.29 -13.91 -21.76
C THR A 134 16.63 -14.51 -20.41
N GLN A 135 17.33 -15.64 -20.36
CA GLN A 135 17.82 -16.22 -19.10
C GLN A 135 18.80 -15.28 -18.39
N ALA A 136 19.73 -14.68 -19.13
CA ALA A 136 20.67 -13.72 -18.56
C ALA A 136 19.96 -12.47 -18.01
N GLN A 137 18.84 -12.05 -18.62
CA GLN A 137 18.00 -10.96 -18.10
C GLN A 137 17.29 -11.38 -16.80
N PHE A 138 16.74 -12.59 -16.73
CA PHE A 138 16.17 -13.14 -15.51
C PHE A 138 17.17 -13.24 -14.35
N GLU A 139 18.44 -13.52 -14.65
CA GLU A 139 19.53 -13.60 -13.66
C GLU A 139 20.13 -12.22 -13.31
N ALA A 140 19.93 -11.23 -14.17
CA ALA A 140 20.35 -9.87 -13.93
C ALA A 140 19.43 -9.18 -12.92
N ASN A 141 20.00 -8.36 -12.04
CA ASN A 141 19.31 -7.65 -10.95
C ASN A 141 18.66 -8.58 -9.92
N GLN A 142 19.10 -8.53 -8.66
CA GLN A 142 18.56 -9.36 -7.58
C GLN A 142 17.38 -8.69 -6.84
N GLY A 143 16.58 -7.89 -7.56
CA GLY A 143 15.54 -7.07 -6.97
C GLY A 143 14.27 -7.84 -6.58
N ALA A 144 14.13 -9.10 -7.00
CA ALA A 144 12.93 -9.92 -6.74
C ALA A 144 12.52 -9.97 -5.26
N ALA A 145 13.49 -10.00 -4.34
CA ALA A 145 13.21 -10.00 -2.91
C ALA A 145 12.62 -8.67 -2.39
N THR A 146 12.78 -7.57 -3.12
CA THR A 146 12.29 -6.25 -2.69
C THR A 146 10.77 -6.16 -2.81
N ALA A 147 10.16 -6.76 -3.84
CA ALA A 147 8.70 -6.79 -3.99
C ALA A 147 8.03 -7.59 -2.85
N LEU A 148 8.62 -8.74 -2.47
CA LEU A 148 8.11 -9.52 -1.34
C LEU A 148 8.26 -8.77 0.00
N ARG A 149 9.40 -8.10 0.21
CA ARG A 149 9.59 -7.25 1.39
C ARG A 149 8.59 -6.10 1.44
N ALA A 150 8.31 -5.47 0.30
CA ALA A 150 7.29 -4.44 0.19
C ALA A 150 5.89 -4.98 0.51
N ALA A 151 5.53 -6.18 0.03
CA ALA A 151 4.26 -6.81 0.38
C ALA A 151 4.09 -7.01 1.90
N ILE A 152 5.15 -7.42 2.59
CA ILE A 152 5.14 -7.54 4.06
C ILE A 152 5.02 -6.16 4.69
N GLN A 153 5.85 -5.21 4.27
CA GLN A 153 5.84 -3.84 4.78
C GLN A 153 4.45 -3.21 4.65
N TYR A 154 3.83 -3.28 3.48
CA TYR A 154 2.52 -2.67 3.22
C TYR A 154 1.40 -3.30 4.05
N ASN A 155 1.44 -4.61 4.32
CA ASN A 155 0.51 -5.23 5.26
C ASN A 155 0.73 -4.71 6.69
N THR A 156 1.98 -4.57 7.14
CA THR A 156 2.29 -3.98 8.43
C THR A 156 1.79 -2.53 8.52
N MET A 157 1.99 -1.72 7.48
CA MET A 157 1.46 -0.36 7.42
C MET A 157 -0.07 -0.32 7.51
N ALA A 158 -0.75 -1.24 6.80
CA ALA A 158 -2.20 -1.38 6.87
C ALA A 158 -2.67 -1.70 8.29
N ASP A 159 -2.00 -2.62 8.99
CA ASP A 159 -2.31 -2.99 10.37
C ASP A 159 -2.06 -1.80 11.33
N GLU A 160 -0.93 -1.11 11.18
CA GLU A 160 -0.56 0.07 11.98
C GLU A 160 -1.56 1.22 11.85
N LEU A 161 -2.13 1.45 10.65
CA LEU A 161 -3.13 2.51 10.44
C LEU A 161 -4.36 2.33 11.32
N VAL A 162 -4.87 1.11 11.43
CA VAL A 162 -6.07 0.81 12.23
C VAL A 162 -5.75 0.39 13.66
N ALA A 163 -4.49 0.11 13.98
CA ALA A 163 -4.04 -0.18 15.33
C ALA A 163 -4.41 1.00 16.26
N ASP A 164 -4.99 0.65 17.41
CA ASP A 164 -5.42 1.59 18.45
C ASP A 164 -6.39 2.69 17.96
N LEU A 165 -7.03 2.51 16.80
CA LEU A 165 -8.04 3.42 16.29
C LEU A 165 -9.30 3.32 17.17
N PRO A 166 -9.65 4.36 17.94
CA PRO A 166 -10.77 4.27 18.88
C PRO A 166 -12.12 4.06 18.20
N ASP A 167 -13.07 3.43 18.89
CA ASP A 167 -14.41 3.21 18.34
C ASP A 167 -15.30 4.46 18.33
N SER A 168 -15.07 5.35 19.28
CA SER A 168 -15.81 6.60 19.51
C SER A 168 -14.81 7.72 19.85
N PRO A 169 -15.12 9.00 19.53
CA PRO A 169 -14.28 10.11 19.95
C PRO A 169 -14.11 10.11 21.47
N VAL A 170 -15.17 10.12 22.27
CA VAL A 170 -15.12 10.06 23.74
C VAL A 170 -16.34 9.30 24.25
N GLY A 171 -16.19 8.44 25.27
CA GLY A 171 -17.25 7.54 25.74
C GLY A 171 -18.49 8.25 26.28
N ASN A 172 -18.33 9.04 27.34
CA ASN A 172 -19.45 9.68 28.07
C ASN A 172 -19.60 11.18 27.73
N TRP A 173 -19.24 11.59 26.52
CA TRP A 173 -19.37 12.99 26.10
C TRP A 173 -20.70 13.19 25.35
N GLU A 174 -21.54 14.09 25.83
CA GLU A 174 -22.87 14.38 25.30
C GLU A 174 -23.05 15.87 24.96
N GLY A 175 -24.08 16.17 24.17
CA GLY A 175 -24.41 17.52 23.69
C GLY A 175 -24.06 17.72 22.21
N ASP A 176 -24.42 18.88 21.66
CA ASP A 176 -24.29 19.17 20.23
C ASP A 176 -22.84 19.12 19.75
N ALA A 177 -21.90 19.61 20.58
CA ALA A 177 -20.46 19.52 20.28
C ALA A 177 -19.97 18.06 20.25
N ALA A 178 -20.48 17.21 21.14
CA ALA A 178 -20.15 15.79 21.15
C ALA A 178 -20.71 15.06 19.93
N TYR A 179 -21.94 15.38 19.53
CA TYR A 179 -22.57 14.84 18.32
C TYR A 179 -21.78 15.21 17.06
N ALA A 180 -21.43 16.49 16.90
CA ALA A 180 -20.62 16.96 15.78
C ALA A 180 -19.23 16.32 15.74
N ALA A 181 -18.59 16.14 16.91
CA ALA A 181 -17.32 15.45 17.01
C ALA A 181 -17.44 13.96 16.67
N ALA A 182 -18.52 13.29 17.07
CA ALA A 182 -18.80 11.90 16.71
C ALA A 182 -18.97 11.72 15.21
N GLU A 183 -19.78 12.56 14.55
CA GLU A 183 -19.97 12.49 13.10
C GLU A 183 -18.63 12.64 12.34
N ARG A 184 -17.82 13.62 12.75
CA ARG A 184 -16.51 13.85 12.15
C ARG A 184 -15.53 12.72 12.41
N PHE A 185 -15.53 12.18 13.63
CA PHE A 185 -14.67 11.06 13.98
C PHE A 185 -15.04 9.79 13.22
N THR A 186 -16.34 9.53 13.01
CA THR A 186 -16.79 8.41 12.17
C THR A 186 -16.27 8.54 10.74
N LYS A 187 -16.34 9.73 10.13
CA LYS A 187 -15.77 9.99 8.80
C LYS A 187 -14.26 9.77 8.76
N TYR A 188 -13.53 10.26 9.78
CA TYR A 188 -12.10 10.03 9.91
C TYR A 188 -11.75 8.54 10.06
N ARG A 189 -12.49 7.81 10.90
CA ARG A 189 -12.28 6.36 11.07
C ARG A 189 -12.48 5.62 9.76
N GLN A 190 -13.58 5.91 9.06
CA GLN A 190 -13.87 5.31 7.76
C GLN A 190 -12.72 5.57 6.77
N TRP A 191 -12.25 6.81 6.69
CA TRP A 191 -11.10 7.18 5.86
C TRP A 191 -9.84 6.36 6.17
N VAL A 192 -9.49 6.23 7.46
CA VAL A 192 -8.31 5.44 7.88
C VAL A 192 -8.49 3.95 7.58
N THR A 193 -9.70 3.42 7.75
CA THR A 193 -10.02 2.01 7.42
C THR A 193 -9.92 1.75 5.91
N GLU A 194 -10.47 2.63 5.08
CA GLU A 194 -10.39 2.54 3.62
C GLU A 194 -8.93 2.69 3.14
N LEU A 195 -8.15 3.59 3.75
CA LEU A 195 -6.71 3.72 3.47
C LEU A 195 -5.92 2.46 3.87
N SER A 196 -6.24 1.84 5.01
CA SER A 196 -5.66 0.55 5.41
C SER A 196 -5.97 -0.53 4.37
N GLN A 197 -7.20 -0.58 3.86
CA GLN A 197 -7.58 -1.52 2.81
C GLN A 197 -6.79 -1.27 1.51
N ALA A 198 -6.59 -0.01 1.11
CA ALA A 198 -5.75 0.32 -0.04
C ALA A 198 -4.30 -0.17 0.11
N TRP A 199 -3.71 -0.05 1.30
CA TRP A 199 -2.38 -0.61 1.59
C TRP A 199 -2.36 -2.15 1.48
N ARG A 200 -3.42 -2.85 1.90
CA ARG A 200 -3.53 -4.31 1.71
C ARG A 200 -3.64 -4.71 0.25
N GLU A 201 -4.38 -3.94 -0.55
CA GLU A 201 -4.48 -4.16 -1.99
C GLU A 201 -3.12 -3.99 -2.67
N LEU A 202 -2.37 -2.96 -2.31
CA LEU A 202 -1.01 -2.77 -2.81
C LEU A 202 -0.06 -3.88 -2.34
N ALA A 203 -0.21 -4.36 -1.10
CA ALA A 203 0.53 -5.51 -0.60
C ALA A 203 0.28 -6.77 -1.43
N ALA A 204 -0.98 -7.05 -1.75
CA ALA A 204 -1.37 -8.16 -2.60
C ALA A 204 -0.81 -8.02 -4.03
N ALA A 205 -0.80 -6.80 -4.58
CA ALA A 205 -0.19 -6.53 -5.87
C ALA A 205 1.33 -6.80 -5.87
N ALA A 206 2.05 -6.36 -4.84
CA ALA A 206 3.49 -6.61 -4.70
C ALA A 206 3.80 -8.11 -4.54
N ALA A 207 2.98 -8.85 -3.78
CA ALA A 207 3.08 -10.30 -3.66
C ALA A 207 2.84 -11.00 -5.01
N LYS A 208 1.80 -10.60 -5.73
CA LYS A 208 1.48 -11.12 -7.07
C LYS A 208 2.64 -10.94 -8.05
N VAL A 209 3.30 -9.79 -8.03
CA VAL A 209 4.49 -9.53 -8.86
C VAL A 209 5.65 -10.46 -8.49
N ALA A 210 5.92 -10.65 -7.19
CA ALA A 210 6.98 -11.53 -6.73
C ALA A 210 6.73 -13.00 -7.12
N GLU A 211 5.47 -13.46 -7.02
CA GLU A 211 5.06 -14.80 -7.44
C GLU A 211 5.18 -14.97 -8.96
N ALA A 212 4.72 -14.00 -9.75
CA ALA A 212 4.81 -14.04 -11.20
C ALA A 212 6.27 -14.12 -11.67
N HIS A 213 7.16 -13.34 -11.06
CA HIS A 213 8.60 -13.42 -11.31
C HIS A 213 9.15 -14.81 -10.98
N GLN A 214 8.84 -15.34 -9.79
CA GLN A 214 9.37 -16.63 -9.35
C GLN A 214 8.91 -17.78 -10.25
N GLU A 215 7.65 -17.77 -10.68
CA GLU A 215 7.09 -18.74 -11.61
C GLU A 215 7.80 -18.67 -12.97
N ALA A 216 7.90 -17.46 -13.54
CA ALA A 216 8.55 -17.22 -14.83
C ALA A 216 10.03 -17.61 -14.81
N TYR A 217 10.77 -17.19 -13.78
CA TYR A 217 12.18 -17.53 -13.59
C TYR A 217 12.41 -19.04 -13.54
N ARG A 218 11.60 -19.77 -12.74
CA ARG A 218 11.71 -21.23 -12.61
C ARG A 218 11.40 -21.94 -13.93
N ALA A 219 10.32 -21.54 -14.60
CA ALA A 219 9.93 -22.13 -15.88
C ALA A 219 10.99 -21.85 -16.97
N HIS A 220 11.48 -20.62 -17.05
CA HIS A 220 12.47 -20.22 -18.04
C HIS A 220 13.83 -20.89 -17.81
N THR A 221 14.23 -21.11 -16.56
CA THR A 221 15.48 -21.83 -16.24
C THR A 221 15.51 -23.23 -16.87
N ALA A 222 14.38 -23.94 -16.87
CA ALA A 222 14.28 -25.25 -17.52
C ALA A 222 14.37 -25.16 -19.05
N ILE A 223 13.77 -24.13 -19.66
CA ILE A 223 13.89 -23.86 -21.10
C ILE A 223 15.34 -23.58 -21.47
N ALA A 224 16.02 -22.71 -20.74
CA ALA A 224 17.40 -22.33 -21.01
C ALA A 224 18.35 -23.53 -20.93
N ALA A 225 18.18 -24.41 -19.94
CA ALA A 225 18.96 -25.64 -19.82
C ALA A 225 18.75 -26.58 -21.02
N ASN A 226 17.50 -26.78 -21.45
CA ASN A 226 17.18 -27.62 -22.61
C ASN A 226 17.72 -27.02 -23.91
N TYR A 227 17.54 -25.71 -24.10
CA TYR A 227 18.02 -24.99 -25.28
C TYR A 227 19.55 -25.09 -25.37
N LYS A 228 20.24 -24.91 -24.25
CA LYS A 228 21.70 -25.04 -24.20
C LYS A 228 22.18 -26.45 -24.57
N GLY A 229 21.48 -27.49 -24.07
CA GLY A 229 21.75 -28.87 -24.47
C GLY A 229 21.55 -29.12 -25.97
N LEU A 230 20.54 -28.50 -26.58
CA LEU A 230 20.29 -28.57 -28.03
C LEU A 230 21.35 -27.81 -28.83
N GLU A 231 21.81 -26.64 -28.37
CA GLU A 231 22.93 -25.93 -29.00
C GLU A 231 24.19 -26.79 -29.05
N ASP A 232 24.53 -27.43 -27.93
CA ASP A 232 25.74 -28.23 -27.82
C ASP A 232 25.62 -29.50 -28.67
N ARG A 233 24.43 -30.12 -28.72
CA ARG A 233 24.13 -31.22 -29.64
C ARG A 233 24.23 -30.79 -31.11
N LEU A 234 23.67 -29.63 -31.46
CA LEU A 234 23.75 -29.10 -32.82
C LEU A 234 25.21 -28.87 -33.24
N LYS A 235 26.02 -28.25 -32.37
CA LYS A 235 27.45 -28.05 -32.61
C LYS A 235 28.18 -29.39 -32.80
N ALA A 236 27.88 -30.38 -31.97
CA ALA A 236 28.47 -31.71 -32.10
C ALA A 236 28.10 -32.39 -33.42
N GLU A 237 26.83 -32.33 -33.85
CA GLU A 237 26.38 -32.91 -35.12
C GLU A 237 27.01 -32.21 -36.33
N MET A 238 27.09 -30.88 -36.30
CA MET A 238 27.74 -30.08 -37.37
C MET A 238 29.26 -30.33 -37.45
N SER A 239 29.87 -30.86 -36.40
CA SER A 239 31.31 -31.18 -36.36
C SER A 239 31.64 -32.58 -36.88
N ARG A 240 30.65 -33.42 -37.21
CA ARG A 240 30.85 -34.83 -37.63
C ARG A 240 31.28 -35.03 -39.09
N GLY A 241 31.45 -33.98 -39.89
CA GLY A 241 31.84 -34.08 -41.31
C GLY A 241 30.89 -33.31 -42.22
N TRP A 242 30.84 -33.65 -43.52
CA TRP A 242 30.45 -32.69 -44.57
C TRP A 242 29.12 -31.93 -44.35
N PHE A 243 28.06 -32.46 -43.71
CA PHE A 243 26.86 -31.66 -43.35
C PHE A 243 26.04 -32.16 -42.13
N GLY A 244 26.64 -32.93 -41.21
CA GLY A 244 25.85 -33.66 -40.20
C GLY A 244 24.77 -34.55 -40.84
N ASP A 245 23.88 -35.14 -40.04
CA ASP A 245 22.65 -35.75 -40.58
C ASP A 245 21.58 -34.64 -40.71
N PRO A 246 21.13 -34.29 -41.94
CA PRO A 246 20.15 -33.23 -42.15
C PRO A 246 18.85 -33.43 -41.38
N ASP A 247 18.39 -34.66 -41.20
CA ASP A 247 17.15 -34.95 -40.47
C ASP A 247 17.34 -34.69 -38.97
N VAL A 248 18.52 -35.00 -38.43
CA VAL A 248 18.87 -34.70 -37.03
C VAL A 248 19.03 -33.20 -36.82
N VAL A 249 19.69 -32.49 -37.74
CA VAL A 249 19.85 -31.02 -37.69
C VAL A 249 18.49 -30.33 -37.72
N ASN A 250 17.61 -30.73 -38.66
CA ASN A 250 16.25 -30.19 -38.76
C ASN A 250 15.43 -30.47 -37.50
N ALA A 251 15.53 -31.66 -36.93
CA ALA A 251 14.83 -32.00 -35.69
C ALA A 251 15.30 -31.16 -34.50
N ILE A 252 16.62 -30.93 -34.37
CA ILE A 252 17.18 -30.07 -33.32
C ILE A 252 16.73 -28.62 -33.51
N GLN A 253 16.83 -28.09 -34.73
CA GLN A 253 16.41 -26.72 -35.04
C GLN A 253 14.92 -26.50 -34.76
N LYS A 254 14.08 -27.50 -35.07
CA LYS A 254 12.64 -27.45 -34.74
C LYS A 254 12.42 -27.36 -33.22
N GLN A 255 13.10 -28.19 -32.44
CA GLN A 255 12.98 -28.16 -30.97
C GLN A 255 13.50 -26.84 -30.39
N MET A 256 14.59 -26.30 -30.94
CA MET A 256 15.10 -24.98 -30.54
C MET A 256 14.08 -23.86 -30.84
N ALA A 257 13.42 -23.91 -31.99
CA ALA A 257 12.36 -22.97 -32.34
C ALA A 257 11.13 -23.08 -31.41
N GLU A 258 10.74 -24.30 -31.01
CA GLU A 258 9.68 -24.53 -30.03
C GLU A 258 10.05 -23.94 -28.65
N LEU A 259 11.29 -24.12 -28.19
CA LEU A 259 11.76 -23.53 -26.94
C LEU A 259 11.86 -22.00 -27.00
N GLN A 260 12.22 -21.44 -28.16
CA GLN A 260 12.21 -19.99 -28.39
C GLN A 260 10.79 -19.42 -28.26
N GLN A 261 9.80 -20.04 -28.89
CA GLN A 261 8.39 -19.62 -28.76
C GLN A 261 7.91 -19.72 -27.31
N HIS A 262 8.30 -20.76 -26.58
CA HIS A 262 7.92 -20.91 -25.18
C HIS A 262 8.62 -19.87 -24.27
N SER A 263 9.87 -19.48 -24.58
CA SER A 263 10.54 -18.37 -23.89
C SER A 263 9.80 -17.04 -24.09
N GLU A 264 9.34 -16.76 -25.31
CA GLU A 264 8.50 -15.59 -25.62
C GLU A 264 7.18 -15.62 -24.84
N GLN A 265 6.48 -16.75 -24.84
CA GLN A 265 5.23 -16.92 -24.10
C GLN A 265 5.41 -16.70 -22.60
N ILE A 266 6.51 -17.18 -21.98
CA ILE A 266 6.78 -16.94 -20.56
C ILE A 266 6.95 -15.44 -20.28
N ARG A 267 7.61 -14.69 -21.16
CA ARG A 267 7.77 -13.23 -20.98
C ARG A 267 6.41 -12.52 -21.08
N GLU A 268 5.57 -12.90 -22.03
CA GLU A 268 4.20 -12.38 -22.18
C GLU A 268 3.33 -12.68 -20.96
N ASP A 269 3.31 -13.95 -20.53
CA ASP A 269 2.56 -14.39 -19.35
C ASP A 269 3.04 -13.70 -18.08
N TYR A 270 4.36 -13.52 -17.93
CA TYR A 270 4.93 -12.81 -16.79
C TYR A 270 4.51 -11.34 -16.79
N ALA A 271 4.62 -10.62 -17.90
CA ALA A 271 4.14 -9.23 -18.00
C ALA A 271 2.64 -9.12 -17.71
N GLY A 272 1.83 -10.06 -18.21
CA GLY A 272 0.39 -10.12 -17.93
C GLY A 272 0.10 -10.36 -16.44
N LYS A 273 0.75 -11.34 -15.83
CA LYS A 273 0.57 -11.67 -14.39
C LYS A 273 1.09 -10.57 -13.47
N ALA A 274 2.18 -9.88 -13.84
CA ALA A 274 2.73 -8.75 -13.08
C ALA A 274 1.90 -7.46 -13.22
N THR A 275 0.90 -7.42 -14.11
CA THR A 275 -0.05 -6.31 -14.19
C THR A 275 -1.04 -6.35 -13.02
N PHE A 276 -1.33 -5.20 -12.42
CA PHE A 276 -2.28 -5.05 -11.32
C PHE A 276 -3.05 -3.73 -11.45
N SER A 277 -4.19 -3.61 -10.76
CA SER A 277 -4.93 -2.35 -10.66
C SER A 277 -4.37 -1.49 -9.54
N THR A 278 -4.36 -0.17 -9.74
CA THR A 278 -4.01 0.80 -8.70
C THR A 278 -4.91 0.64 -7.47
N ALA A 279 -4.32 0.34 -6.32
CA ALA A 279 -5.01 0.43 -5.03
C ALA A 279 -5.52 1.85 -4.83
N GLN A 280 -6.82 1.99 -4.56
CA GLN A 280 -7.46 3.30 -4.47
C GLN A 280 -7.62 3.70 -2.99
N PRO A 281 -7.04 4.85 -2.58
CA PRO A 281 -7.34 5.45 -1.28
C PRO A 281 -8.78 6.02 -1.26
N PRO A 282 -9.26 6.48 -0.09
CA PRO A 282 -10.57 7.12 0.08
C PRO A 282 -10.83 8.30 -0.87
#